data_AF-A0A8K1YHB7-F1
#
_entry.id   AF-A0A8K1YHB7-F1
#
_cell.length_a   1.000
_cell.length_b   1.000
_cell.length_c   1.000
_cell.angle_alpha   90.00
_cell.angle_beta   90.00
_cell.angle_gamma   90.00
#
_symmetry.space_group_name_H-M   'P 1'
#
loop_
_entity.id
_entity.type
_entity.pdbx_description
1 polymer ?
#
loop_
_entity_poly.entity_id
_entity_poly.type
_entity_poly.pdbx_seq_one_letter_code
_entity_poly.pdbx_strand_id
1 'polypeptide(L)' 'MSNNKKLNIKIGDNVRIISGSDKNKIGEVIKISRTTSKILVKGINFKFKHIKPNSENEIGEIKQFEAPIHYSNVKLIYK' A
#
# COMPACT_ATOMS: atom_id res chain seq x y z
N MET A 1 16.67 -16.53 6.77
CA MET A 1 16.14 -17.15 5.53
C MET A 1 15.38 -16.13 4.70
N SER A 2 15.77 -15.87 3.45
CA SER A 2 14.97 -15.08 2.52
C SER A 2 14.01 -16.02 1.78
N ASN A 3 12.78 -16.14 2.28
CA ASN A 3 11.70 -16.78 1.53
C ASN A 3 11.31 -15.85 0.38
N ASN A 4 11.98 -16.02 -0.76
CA ASN A 4 11.73 -15.25 -1.97
C ASN A 4 10.44 -15.76 -2.64
N LYS A 5 9.29 -15.40 -2.06
CA LYS A 5 7.98 -15.76 -2.59
C LYS A 5 7.81 -15.09 -3.95
N LYS A 6 7.58 -15.89 -5.00
CA LYS A 6 7.42 -15.41 -6.38
C LYS A 6 6.09 -14.66 -6.50
N LEU A 7 6.14 -13.34 -6.46
CA LEU A 7 5.00 -12.47 -6.73
C LEU A 7 4.97 -12.16 -8.23
N ASN A 8 3.84 -12.42 -8.87
CA ASN A 8 3.63 -12.20 -10.32
C ASN A 8 3.31 -10.74 -10.68
N ILE A 9 3.48 -9.82 -9.73
CA ILE A 9 3.17 -8.39 -9.85
C ILE A 9 4.49 -7.61 -9.79
N LYS A 10 4.62 -6.59 -10.62
CA LYS A 10 5.75 -5.66 -10.66
C LYS A 10 5.33 -4.26 -10.19
N ILE A 11 6.34 -3.45 -9.91
CA ILE A 11 6.16 -2.02 -9.64
C ILE A 11 5.73 -1.36 -10.96
N GLY A 12 4.70 -0.52 -10.92
CA GLY A 12 4.09 0.10 -12.10
C GLY A 12 2.87 -0.66 -12.68
N ASP A 13 2.61 -1.89 -12.21
CA ASP A 13 1.43 -2.63 -12.66
C ASP A 13 0.14 -2.00 -12.12
N ASN A 14 -0.94 -2.06 -12.91
CA ASN A 14 -2.28 -1.64 -12.49
C ASN A 14 -3.06 -2.82 -11.92
N VAL A 15 -3.50 -2.66 -10.67
CA VAL A 15 -4.21 -3.71 -9.93
C VAL A 15 -5.57 -3.22 -9.44
N ARG A 16 -6.55 -4.12 -9.46
CA ARG A 16 -7.88 -3.92 -8.87
C ARG A 16 -7.93 -4.57 -7.50
N ILE A 17 -8.55 -3.91 -6.53
CA ILE A 17 -8.84 -4.49 -5.23
C ILE A 17 -10.04 -5.43 -5.33
N ILE A 18 -9.86 -6.67 -4.89
CA ILE A 18 -10.89 -7.72 -4.89
C ILE A 18 -11.71 -7.68 -3.60
N SER A 19 -11.07 -7.35 -2.47
CA SER A 19 -11.63 -7.45 -1.13
C SER A 19 -11.13 -6.33 -0.20
N GLY A 20 -11.92 -6.01 0.83
CA GLY A 20 -11.65 -4.94 1.80
C GLY A 20 -12.45 -3.67 1.54
N SER A 21 -12.14 -2.60 2.29
CA SER A 21 -12.86 -1.32 2.26
C SER A 21 -12.79 -0.62 0.90
N ASP A 22 -11.71 -0.84 0.16
CA ASP A 22 -11.47 -0.23 -1.15
C ASP A 22 -11.81 -1.17 -2.32
N LYS A 23 -12.71 -2.14 -2.11
CA LYS A 23 -13.12 -3.11 -3.14
C LYS A 23 -13.52 -2.40 -4.45
N ASN A 24 -13.09 -2.97 -5.57
CA ASN A 24 -13.29 -2.48 -6.94
C ASN A 24 -12.52 -1.22 -7.34
N LYS A 25 -11.79 -0.57 -6.43
CA LYS A 25 -10.87 0.51 -6.82
C LYS A 25 -9.68 -0.06 -7.59
N ILE A 26 -9.15 0.76 -8.48
CA ILE A 26 -7.97 0.48 -9.30
C ILE A 26 -6.86 1.41 -8.85
N GLY A 27 -5.64 0.90 -8.78
CA GLY A 27 -4.48 1.71 -8.48
C GLY A 27 -3.19 1.08 -9.00
N GLU A 28 -2.16 1.91 -9.03
CA GLU A 28 -0.82 1.54 -9.48
C GLU A 28 0.03 1.04 -8.30
N VAL A 29 0.82 -0.01 -8.52
CA VAL A 29 1.72 -0.56 -7.50
C VAL A 29 2.98 0.30 -7.39
N ILE A 30 3.13 1.00 -6.27
CA ILE A 30 4.30 1.86 -5.98
C ILE A 30 5.46 1.03 -5.41
N LYS A 31 5.15 0.10 -4.50
CA LYS A 31 6.18 -0.64 -3.76
C LYS A 31 5.72 -2.05 -3.45
N ILE A 32 6.67 -2.98 -3.47
CA ILE A 32 6.42 -4.39 -3.15
C ILE A 32 7.33 -4.83 -2.01
N SER A 33 6.72 -5.35 -0.94
CA SER A 33 7.42 -5.98 0.17
C SER A 33 7.26 -7.49 0.06
N ARG A 34 8.25 -8.15 -0.57
CA ARG A 34 8.23 -9.61 -0.81
C ARG A 34 8.27 -10.44 0.47
N THR A 35 8.95 -9.94 1.51
CA THR A 35 9.08 -10.61 2.81
C THR A 35 7.73 -10.76 3.52
N THR A 36 6.89 -9.73 3.46
CA THR A 36 5.58 -9.71 4.11
C THR A 36 4.42 -10.00 3.16
N SER A 37 4.70 -10.25 1.86
CA SER A 37 3.69 -10.42 0.81
C SER A 37 2.69 -9.26 0.72
N LYS A 38 3.16 -8.05 1.01
CA LYS A 38 2.36 -6.82 0.96
C LYS A 38 2.81 -5.92 -0.19
N ILE A 39 1.87 -5.17 -0.73
CA ILE A 39 2.09 -4.19 -1.79
C ILE A 39 1.51 -2.85 -1.37
N LEU A 40 2.17 -1.77 -1.77
CA LEU A 40 1.67 -0.41 -1.62
C LEU A 40 1.05 0.01 -2.95
N VAL A 41 -0.21 0.39 -2.92
CA VAL A 41 -0.98 0.78 -4.11
C VAL A 41 -1.39 2.24 -3.96
N LYS A 42 -1.15 3.03 -5.00
CA LYS A 42 -1.45 4.46 -5.05
C LYS A 42 -2.95 4.71 -4.91
N GLY A 43 -3.33 5.67 -4.07
CA GLY A 43 -4.71 6.12 -3.92
C GLY A 43 -5.63 5.15 -3.16
N ILE A 44 -5.07 4.14 -2.49
CA ILE A 44 -5.83 3.06 -1.84
C ILE A 44 -5.35 2.87 -0.39
N ASN A 45 -6.28 2.46 0.49
CA ASN A 45 -6.00 2.07 1.88
C ASN A 45 -5.31 3.20 2.67
N PHE A 46 -5.90 4.39 2.64
CA PHE A 46 -5.41 5.51 3.41
C PHE A 46 -5.56 5.28 4.91
N LYS A 47 -4.52 5.66 5.66
CA LYS A 47 -4.53 5.69 7.11
C LYS A 47 -4.09 7.05 7.60
N PHE A 48 -4.63 7.44 8.75
CA PHE A 48 -4.23 8.64 9.46
C PHE A 48 -3.15 8.27 10.48
N LYS A 49 -2.03 8.99 10.45
CA LYS A 49 -1.00 8.94 11.49
C LYS A 49 -0.96 10.28 12.19
N HIS A 50 -1.23 10.25 13.49
CA HIS A 50 -1.03 11.41 14.36
C HIS A 50 0.47 11.51 14.64
N ILE A 51 1.09 12.57 14.16
CA ILE A 51 2.52 12.83 14.35
C ILE A 51 2.63 13.86 15.47
N LYS A 52 3.26 13.45 16.58
CA LYS A 52 3.60 14.38 17.65
C LYS A 52 4.70 15.33 17.16
N PRO A 53 4.64 16.62 17.52
CA PRO A 53 5.68 17.56 17.17
C PRO A 53 7.00 17.15 17.82
N ASN A 54 8.10 17.34 17.09
CA ASN A 54 9.42 16.89 17.53
C ASN A 54 10.25 18.03 18.16
N SER A 55 9.75 19.27 18.07
CA SER A 55 10.33 20.48 18.67
C SER A 55 9.22 21.33 19.28
N GLU A 56 9.54 22.12 20.30
CA GLU A 56 8.58 22.96 21.05
C GLU A 56 7.77 23.95 20.17
N ASN A 57 8.28 24.29 18.98
CA ASN A 57 7.64 25.24 18.06
C ASN A 57 6.96 24.58 16.85
N GLU A 58 6.85 23.25 16.79
CA GLU A 58 6.12 22.58 15.71
C GLU A 58 4.70 22.23 16.15
N ILE A 59 3.74 22.44 15.24
CA ILE A 59 2.35 22.03 15.45
C ILE A 59 2.24 20.56 15.06
N GLY A 60 1.63 19.73 15.92
CA GLY A 60 1.35 18.34 15.59
C GLY A 60 0.46 18.22 14.35
N GLU A 61 0.80 17.32 13.43
CA GLU A 61 0.08 17.15 12.16
C GLU A 61 -0.61 15.78 12.09
N ILE A 62 -1.81 15.75 11.52
CA ILE A 62 -2.50 14.51 11.14
C ILE A 62 -2.14 14.21 9.69
N LYS A 63 -1.17 13.33 9.48
CA LYS A 63 -0.73 12.96 8.14
C LYS A 63 -1.57 11.80 7.60
N GLN A 64 -2.14 11.99 6.43
CA GLN A 64 -2.76 10.92 5.66
C GLN A 64 -1.71 10.25 4.78
N PHE A 65 -1.62 8.92 4.83
CA PHE A 65 -0.67 8.15 4.01
C PHE A 65 -1.29 6.84 3.53
N GLU A 66 -0.80 6.34 2.41
CA GLU A 66 -1.20 5.06 1.84
C GLU A 66 -0.60 3.92 2.66
N ALA A 67 -1.42 2.95 3.03
CA ALA A 67 -0.97 1.79 3.79
C ALA A 67 -0.90 0.55 2.89
N PRO A 68 0.07 -0.35 3.14
CA PRO A 68 0.22 -1.53 2.31
C PRO A 68 -0.94 -2.52 2.51
N ILE A 69 -1.33 -3.16 1.42
CA ILE A 69 -2.37 -4.20 1.35
C ILE A 69 -1.73 -5.56 1.04
N HIS A 70 -2.40 -6.65 1.41
CA HIS A 70 -1.91 -7.99 1.14
C HIS A 70 -2.13 -8.37 -0.33
N TYR A 71 -1.17 -9.09 -0.93
CA TYR A 71 -1.22 -9.43 -2.37
C TYR A 71 -2.47 -10.25 -2.76
N SER A 72 -3.02 -11.06 -1.85
CA SER A 72 -4.20 -11.88 -2.13
C SER A 72 -5.46 -11.06 -2.38
N ASN A 73 -5.48 -9.80 -1.95
CA ASN A 73 -6.64 -8.93 -2.06
C ASN A 73 -6.61 -8.10 -3.35
N VAL A 74 -5.64 -8.36 -4.24
CA VAL A 74 -5.51 -7.65 -5.52
C VAL A 74 -5.54 -8.58 -6.71
N LYS A 75 -6.05 -8.05 -7.82
CA LYS A 75 -6.07 -8.69 -9.13
C LYS A 75 -5.32 -7.82 -10.12
N LEU A 76 -4.36 -8.40 -10.85
CA LEU A 76 -3.72 -7.73 -11.98
C LEU A 76 -4.76 -7.48 -13.09
N ILE A 77 -4.80 -6.27 -13.62
CA ILE A 77 -5.69 -5.93 -14.74
C ILE A 77 -4.91 -5.83 -16.04
N TYR A 78 -3.86 -5.00 -16.05
CA TYR A 78 -3.02 -4.74 -17.22
C TYR A 78 -1.55 -4.65 -16.78
N LYS A 79 -0.63 -4.86 -17.74
CA LYS A 79 0.82 -4.83 -17.56
C LYS A 79 1.42 -3.65 -18.32
#